data_AF-A0A0N4YSY8-F1
#
_entry.id   AF-A0A0N4YSY8-F1
#
_cell.length_a   1.000
_cell.length_b   1.000
_cell.length_c   1.000
_cell.angle_alpha   90.00
_cell.angle_beta   90.00
_cell.angle_gamma   90.00
#
_symmetry.space_group_name_H-M   'P 1'
#
loop_
_entity.id
_entity.type
_entity.pdbx_description
1 polymer ?
#
loop_
_entity_poly.entity_id
_entity_poly.type
_entity_poly.pdbx_seq_one_letter_code
_entity_poly.pdbx_strand_id
1 'polypeptide(L)'
;SLIESNERIKRLEEELLSTRCELDNARLGLLETTAVKKELEQLREELEVERSSGRAKWEEYITAFEEKITNLEKELQEAKAKNEQDKAEKKKLKAALKQLRDREKNRSEPRSEVQPVAEEQQHLQQHLEQHQQQHQHQLQQQHQQQQEQPNVVNVQQEEHQQSSATSEPASASQVEQLKMSIKELELENRLSRELNTEYSHTMLEMEKEVIALKAQVTSLRGESEHFEMELKLHEMLEEELEKELSDARQKNKELTEAMQNSEESLEQFNERAGSDAVKNEQLTNELMSEVHQLREQKLMLEEQLRAATAKDVEKMWQLKTELENAVEALKGEIWSLNGQLKASILDREQLQDRVVELDSSLAAEKKRADALDCELSEQASRQAAEAENESNRRLAECLEMETRREQVEKAYAQLSEYYSQLQAAYNVIYAQLKQFEAEKNVVASEQQTSSTAPQSEDNVLHVVDTMISELHLEVDASVDLHGKVLLIQKALREKLAELQNAIDQLIERNGETDGEF
;
A
#
# COMPACT_ATOMS: atom_id res chain seq x y z
N SER A 1 -52.27 -51.70 43.74
CA SER A 1 -52.71 -50.38 44.24
C SER A 1 -51.57 -49.53 44.82
N LEU A 2 -50.77 -49.95 45.82
CA LEU A 2 -49.66 -49.12 46.33
C LEU A 2 -48.34 -49.22 45.53
N ILE A 3 -48.06 -50.41 44.97
CA ILE A 3 -46.81 -50.68 44.22
C ILE A 3 -46.79 -49.91 42.90
N GLU A 4 -47.87 -49.97 42.11
CA GLU A 4 -48.01 -49.18 40.86
C GLU A 4 -47.93 -47.67 41.11
N SER A 5 -48.46 -47.19 42.24
CA SER A 5 -48.33 -45.79 42.66
C SER A 5 -46.87 -45.42 42.88
N ASN A 6 -46.10 -46.26 43.56
CA ASN A 6 -44.67 -46.00 43.82
C ASN A 6 -43.82 -46.08 42.54
N GLU A 7 -44.12 -47.01 41.64
CA GLU A 7 -43.44 -47.08 40.33
C GLU A 7 -43.77 -45.87 39.45
N ARG A 8 -45.01 -45.37 39.52
CA ARG A 8 -45.40 -44.14 38.82
C ARG A 8 -44.70 -42.91 39.42
N ILE A 9 -44.59 -42.84 40.75
CA ILE A 9 -43.86 -41.77 41.42
C ILE A 9 -42.38 -41.79 41.02
N LYS A 10 -41.72 -42.96 41.04
CA LYS A 10 -40.33 -43.09 40.59
C LYS A 10 -40.11 -42.64 39.14
N ARG A 11 -40.99 -43.05 38.22
CA ARG A 11 -40.93 -42.59 36.82
C ARG A 11 -41.07 -41.07 36.71
N LEU A 12 -42.00 -40.48 37.45
CA LEU A 12 -42.16 -39.03 37.47
C LEU A 12 -40.96 -38.31 38.10
N GLU A 13 -40.31 -38.89 39.11
CA GLU A 13 -39.08 -38.36 39.71
C GLU A 13 -37.91 -38.43 38.72
N GLU A 14 -37.76 -39.53 37.99
CA GLU A 14 -36.74 -39.69 36.92
C GLU A 14 -36.97 -38.71 35.77
N GLU A 15 -38.22 -38.54 35.31
CA GLU A 15 -38.60 -37.56 34.30
C GLU A 15 -38.34 -36.11 34.78
N LEU A 16 -38.64 -35.79 36.05
CA LEU A 16 -38.33 -34.49 36.64
C LEU A 16 -36.82 -34.23 36.72
N LEU A 17 -36.02 -35.25 37.00
CA LEU A 17 -34.57 -35.12 37.04
C LEU A 17 -33.98 -34.94 35.65
N SER A 18 -34.45 -35.71 34.66
CA SER A 18 -34.05 -35.57 33.25
C SER A 18 -34.37 -34.17 32.72
N THR A 19 -35.61 -33.72 32.90
CA THR A 19 -36.04 -32.38 32.47
C THR A 19 -35.27 -31.26 33.17
N ARG A 20 -34.90 -31.43 34.44
CA ARG A 20 -34.04 -30.48 35.15
C ARG A 20 -32.62 -30.44 34.58
N CYS A 21 -32.01 -31.60 34.28
CA CYS A 21 -30.71 -31.67 33.62
C CYS A 21 -30.73 -31.03 32.23
N GLU A 22 -31.79 -31.26 31.44
CA GLU A 22 -31.98 -30.62 30.14
C GLU A 22 -32.10 -29.09 30.27
N LEU A 23 -32.84 -28.60 31.28
CA LEU A 23 -33.02 -27.18 31.52
C LEU A 23 -31.73 -26.50 32.00
N ASP A 24 -30.93 -27.17 32.83
CA ASP A 24 -29.61 -26.68 33.25
C ASP A 24 -28.62 -26.63 32.06
N ASN A 25 -28.65 -27.63 31.17
CA ASN A 25 -27.86 -27.61 29.93
C ASN A 25 -28.30 -26.49 28.98
N ALA A 26 -29.61 -26.28 28.80
CA ALA A 26 -30.14 -25.18 28.01
C ALA A 26 -29.75 -23.81 28.59
N ARG A 27 -29.74 -23.69 29.92
CA ARG A 27 -29.28 -22.48 30.62
C ARG A 27 -27.78 -22.24 30.41
N LEU A 28 -26.96 -23.29 30.43
CA LEU A 28 -25.53 -23.20 30.14
C LEU A 28 -25.29 -22.70 28.71
N GLY A 29 -25.98 -23.29 27.72
CA GLY A 29 -25.93 -22.85 26.33
C GLY A 29 -26.39 -21.41 26.14
N LEU A 30 -27.39 -20.95 26.90
CA LEU A 30 -27.82 -19.54 26.92
C LEU A 30 -26.75 -18.60 27.49
N LEU A 31 -25.99 -19.03 28.51
CA LEU A 31 -24.88 -18.24 29.04
C LEU A 31 -23.72 -18.17 28.05
N GLU A 32 -23.37 -19.28 27.40
CA GLU A 32 -22.35 -19.32 26.35
C GLU A 32 -22.72 -18.44 25.16
N THR A 33 -23.96 -18.51 24.68
CA THR A 33 -24.45 -17.64 23.60
C THR A 33 -24.46 -16.17 24.00
N THR A 34 -24.75 -15.86 25.26
CA THR A 34 -24.66 -14.48 25.78
C THR A 34 -23.22 -13.99 25.87
N ALA A 35 -22.28 -14.86 26.25
CA ALA A 35 -20.85 -14.55 26.27
C ALA A 35 -20.32 -14.28 24.85
N VAL A 36 -20.61 -15.17 23.90
CA VAL A 36 -20.25 -15.01 22.49
C VAL A 36 -20.86 -13.72 21.92
N LYS A 37 -22.11 -13.38 22.29
CA LYS A 37 -22.72 -12.12 21.87
C LYS A 37 -21.95 -10.89 22.38
N LYS A 38 -21.47 -10.91 23.62
CA LYS A 38 -20.65 -9.82 24.17
C LYS A 38 -19.30 -9.69 23.47
N GLU A 39 -18.63 -10.82 23.20
CA GLU A 39 -17.38 -10.82 22.45
C GLU A 39 -17.57 -10.29 21.03
N LEU A 40 -18.67 -10.65 20.36
CA LEU A 40 -19.00 -10.10 19.04
C LEU A 40 -19.28 -8.58 19.08
N GLU A 41 -19.93 -8.08 20.13
CA GLU A 41 -20.17 -6.64 20.32
C GLU A 41 -18.83 -5.90 20.53
N GLN A 42 -17.94 -6.46 21.36
CA GLN A 42 -16.61 -5.90 21.60
C GLN A 42 -15.75 -5.87 20.34
N LEU A 43 -15.72 -6.96 19.56
CA LEU A 43 -15.01 -7.01 18.29
C LEU A 43 -15.56 -6.01 17.27
N ARG A 44 -16.88 -5.74 17.30
CA ARG A 44 -17.48 -4.68 16.46
C ARG A 44 -17.03 -3.28 16.88
N GLU A 45 -16.97 -3.01 18.18
CA GLU A 45 -16.46 -1.73 18.70
C GLU A 45 -14.99 -1.52 18.35
N GLU A 46 -14.14 -2.53 18.56
CA GLU A 46 -12.72 -2.49 18.20
C GLU A 46 -12.53 -2.23 16.70
N LEU A 47 -13.32 -2.89 15.85
CA LEU A 47 -13.27 -2.70 14.40
C LEU A 47 -13.74 -1.29 13.98
N GLU A 48 -14.70 -0.68 14.68
CA GLU A 48 -15.12 0.70 14.40
C GLU A 48 -14.09 1.72 14.88
N VAL A 49 -13.41 1.46 16.01
CA VAL A 49 -12.27 2.26 16.48
C VAL A 49 -11.11 2.18 15.49
N GLU A 50 -10.79 0.99 14.98
CA GLU A 50 -9.73 0.83 13.98
C GLU A 50 -10.08 1.52 12.66
N ARG A 51 -11.35 1.43 12.22
CA ARG A 51 -11.85 2.15 11.04
C ARG A 51 -11.80 3.67 11.21
N SER A 52 -12.21 4.18 12.37
CA SER A 52 -12.18 5.62 12.64
C SER A 52 -10.75 6.15 12.79
N SER A 53 -9.85 5.41 13.45
CA SER A 53 -8.41 5.69 13.50
C SER A 53 -7.78 5.67 12.11
N GLY A 54 -8.12 4.69 11.27
CA GLY A 54 -7.68 4.62 9.88
C GLY A 54 -8.14 5.82 9.07
N ARG A 55 -9.42 6.22 9.18
CA ARG A 55 -9.96 7.43 8.53
C ARG A 55 -9.25 8.69 8.99
N ALA A 56 -9.04 8.88 10.29
CA ALA A 56 -8.35 10.04 10.83
C ALA A 56 -6.91 10.15 10.31
N LYS A 57 -6.16 9.04 10.26
CA LYS A 57 -4.81 9.02 9.66
C LYS A 57 -4.83 9.37 8.18
N TRP A 58 -5.80 8.85 7.42
CA TRP A 58 -5.95 9.19 6.01
C TRP A 58 -6.29 10.67 5.79
N GLU A 59 -7.14 11.26 6.64
CA GLU A 59 -7.45 12.69 6.62
C GLU A 59 -6.21 13.53 6.93
N GLU A 60 -5.42 13.16 7.95
CA GLU A 60 -4.14 13.84 8.25
C GLU A 60 -3.16 13.77 7.07
N TYR A 61 -3.03 12.61 6.42
CA TYR A 61 -2.21 12.48 5.21
C TYR A 61 -2.70 13.39 4.08
N ILE A 62 -4.01 13.43 3.83
CA ILE A 62 -4.60 14.31 2.80
C ILE A 62 -4.30 15.78 3.11
N THR A 63 -4.54 16.23 4.35
CA THR A 63 -4.25 17.61 4.75
C THR A 63 -2.76 17.95 4.61
N ALA A 64 -1.85 17.04 4.98
CA ALA A 64 -0.42 17.26 4.81
C ALA A 64 0.00 17.34 3.32
N PHE A 65 -0.63 16.56 2.45
CA PHE A 65 -0.41 16.65 1.01
C PHE A 65 -0.97 17.94 0.41
N GLU A 66 -2.15 18.38 0.83
CA GLU A 66 -2.75 19.65 0.41
C GLU A 66 -1.89 20.86 0.82
N GLU A 67 -1.35 20.85 2.05
CA GLU A 67 -0.41 21.87 2.51
C GLU A 67 0.88 21.87 1.68
N LYS A 68 1.43 20.68 1.37
CA LYS A 68 2.60 20.56 0.51
C LYS A 68 2.35 21.07 -0.90
N ILE A 69 1.19 20.80 -1.48
CA ILE A 69 0.78 21.33 -2.78
C ILE A 69 0.71 22.86 -2.72
N THR A 70 0.08 23.42 -1.68
CA THR A 70 -0.06 24.88 -1.50
C THR A 70 1.30 25.56 -1.37
N ASN A 71 2.25 24.96 -0.64
CA ASN A 71 3.62 25.47 -0.52
C ASN A 71 4.37 25.43 -1.86
N LEU A 72 4.27 24.34 -2.62
CA LEU A 72 4.88 24.23 -3.95
C LEU A 72 4.28 25.23 -4.95
N GLU A 73 2.97 25.47 -4.89
CA GLU A 73 2.30 26.49 -5.71
C GLU A 73 2.81 27.90 -5.38
N LYS A 74 3.04 28.19 -4.10
CA LYS A 74 3.62 29.46 -3.65
C LYS A 74 5.07 29.62 -4.15
N GLU A 75 5.92 28.62 -3.97
CA GLU A 75 7.29 28.63 -4.49
C GLU A 75 7.33 28.81 -6.02
N LEU A 76 6.41 28.17 -6.73
CA LEU A 76 6.28 28.32 -8.18
C LEU A 76 5.88 29.75 -8.59
N GLN A 77 4.99 30.40 -7.83
CA GLN A 77 4.61 31.80 -8.07
C GLN A 77 5.78 32.75 -7.79
N GLU A 78 6.53 32.54 -6.70
CA GLU A 78 7.73 33.33 -6.38
C GLU A 78 8.81 33.17 -7.45
N ALA A 79 9.05 31.94 -7.94
CA ALA A 79 9.97 31.68 -9.04
C ALA A 79 9.54 32.36 -10.35
N LYS A 80 8.24 32.38 -10.66
CA LYS A 80 7.69 33.10 -11.83
C LYS A 80 7.91 34.61 -11.70
N ALA A 81 7.61 35.19 -10.54
CA ALA A 81 7.82 36.62 -10.28
C ALA A 81 9.30 37.00 -10.42
N LYS A 82 10.21 36.19 -9.87
CA LYS A 82 11.66 36.39 -10.01
C LYS A 82 12.12 36.33 -11.47
N ASN A 83 11.65 35.35 -12.23
CA ASN A 83 11.99 35.24 -13.66
C ASN A 83 11.46 36.44 -14.47
N GLU A 84 10.28 36.96 -14.12
CA GLU A 84 9.73 38.17 -14.73
C GLU A 84 10.54 39.43 -14.38
N GLN A 85 11.00 39.54 -13.12
CA GLN A 85 11.94 40.58 -12.71
C GLN A 85 13.26 40.49 -13.49
N ASP A 86 13.88 39.30 -13.58
CA ASP A 86 15.12 39.08 -14.32
C ASP A 86 14.96 39.45 -15.82
N LYS A 87 13.80 39.13 -16.42
CA LYS A 87 13.46 39.55 -17.78
C LYS A 87 13.36 41.07 -17.91
N ALA A 88 12.79 41.76 -16.92
CA ALA A 88 12.71 43.22 -16.91
C ALA A 88 14.10 43.86 -16.76
N GLU A 89 14.94 43.34 -15.87
CA GLU A 89 16.33 43.79 -15.69
C GLU A 89 17.17 43.54 -16.95
N LYS A 90 17.04 42.36 -17.56
CA LYS A 90 17.68 42.05 -18.85
C LYS A 90 17.25 43.02 -19.96
N LYS A 91 15.97 43.41 -20.01
CA LYS A 91 15.50 44.45 -20.95
C LYS A 91 16.13 45.81 -20.67
N LYS A 92 16.24 46.21 -19.40
CA LYS A 92 16.91 47.46 -18.99
C LYS A 92 18.39 47.47 -19.38
N LEU A 93 19.13 46.39 -19.08
CA LEU A 93 20.53 46.23 -19.46
C LEU A 93 20.71 46.25 -20.98
N LYS A 94 19.83 45.57 -21.73
CA LYS A 94 19.86 45.61 -23.20
C LYS A 94 19.61 47.01 -23.76
N ALA A 95 18.71 47.79 -23.14
CA ALA A 95 18.47 49.19 -23.51
C ALA A 95 19.69 50.08 -23.19
N ALA A 96 20.33 49.90 -22.02
CA ALA A 96 21.54 50.62 -21.64
C ALA A 96 22.72 50.31 -22.57
N LEU A 97 22.94 49.03 -22.91
CA LEU A 97 23.96 48.63 -23.90
C LEU A 97 23.67 49.21 -25.28
N LYS A 98 22.39 49.29 -25.69
CA LYS A 98 22.01 49.95 -26.94
C LYS A 98 22.36 51.45 -26.90
N GLN A 99 22.06 52.15 -25.81
CA GLN A 99 22.44 53.57 -25.66
C GLN A 99 23.95 53.79 -25.69
N LEU A 100 24.74 52.91 -25.06
CA LEU A 100 26.20 52.97 -25.13
C LEU A 100 26.71 52.74 -26.54
N ARG A 101 26.15 51.75 -27.26
CA ARG A 101 26.50 51.48 -28.66
C ARG A 101 26.10 52.63 -29.59
N ASP A 102 24.93 53.22 -29.40
CA ASP A 102 24.47 54.37 -30.19
C ASP A 102 25.34 55.61 -29.89
N ARG A 103 25.80 55.80 -28.64
CA ARG A 103 26.79 56.82 -28.27
C ARG A 103 28.15 56.58 -28.90
N GLU A 104 28.66 55.34 -28.89
CA GLU A 104 29.90 54.98 -29.60
C GLU A 104 29.75 55.17 -31.10
N LYS A 105 28.62 54.79 -31.69
CA LYS A 105 28.36 54.95 -33.11
C LYS A 105 28.35 56.42 -33.52
N ASN A 106 27.70 57.27 -32.73
CA ASN A 106 27.73 58.73 -32.91
C ASN A 106 29.11 59.35 -32.61
N ARG A 107 29.99 58.64 -31.90
CA ARG A 107 31.40 59.03 -31.68
C ARG A 107 32.33 58.55 -32.81
N SER A 108 31.93 57.52 -33.55
CA SER A 108 32.69 56.90 -34.64
C SER A 108 32.21 57.26 -36.05
N GLU A 109 31.12 58.01 -36.20
CA GLU A 109 30.86 58.74 -37.44
C GLU A 109 31.87 59.88 -37.55
N PRO A 110 32.66 59.96 -38.64
CA PRO A 110 33.55 61.09 -38.87
C PRO A 110 32.65 62.29 -39.10
N ARG A 111 32.47 63.10 -38.04
CA ARG A 111 31.92 64.44 -38.16
C ARG A 111 32.89 65.21 -39.05
N SER A 112 32.57 65.23 -40.34
CA SER A 112 32.91 66.27 -41.28
C SER A 112 32.38 67.59 -40.73
N GLU A 113 33.05 68.13 -39.72
CA GLU A 113 33.04 69.55 -39.38
C GLU A 113 34.40 70.11 -39.80
N VAL A 114 34.45 70.36 -41.10
CA VAL A 114 35.14 71.51 -41.67
C VAL A 114 34.56 72.76 -40.99
N GLN A 115 35.46 73.50 -40.32
CA GLN A 115 35.46 74.93 -39.92
C GLN A 115 35.24 75.32 -38.45
N PRO A 116 35.97 76.35 -37.94
CA PRO A 116 37.09 77.09 -38.54
C PRO A 116 38.36 77.11 -37.66
N VAL A 117 39.42 76.46 -38.13
CA VAL A 117 40.82 76.84 -37.80
C VAL A 117 41.14 78.27 -38.34
N ALA A 118 40.21 78.89 -39.08
CA ALA A 118 40.30 80.29 -39.47
C ALA A 118 40.10 81.27 -38.30
N GLU A 119 39.43 80.92 -37.19
CA GLU A 119 39.28 81.83 -36.05
C GLU A 119 40.52 81.84 -35.14
N GLU A 120 41.22 80.70 -35.01
CA GLU A 120 42.45 80.62 -34.22
C GLU A 120 43.67 81.12 -35.02
N GLN A 121 43.68 80.95 -36.35
CA GLN A 121 44.64 81.65 -37.22
C GLN A 121 44.31 83.14 -37.41
N GLN A 122 43.03 83.57 -37.46
CA GLN A 122 42.71 85.01 -37.40
C GLN A 122 43.04 85.61 -36.05
N HIS A 123 42.87 84.89 -34.92
CA HIS A 123 43.27 85.40 -33.62
C HIS A 123 44.79 85.50 -33.49
N LEU A 124 45.56 84.52 -34.00
CA LEU A 124 47.03 84.65 -34.04
C LEU A 124 47.50 85.73 -35.02
N GLN A 125 46.83 85.90 -36.18
CA GLN A 125 47.15 86.95 -37.16
C GLN A 125 46.75 88.34 -36.64
N GLN A 126 45.59 88.48 -35.97
CA GLN A 126 45.19 89.70 -35.28
C GLN A 126 46.12 90.02 -34.12
N HIS A 127 46.55 89.01 -33.35
CA HIS A 127 47.47 89.23 -32.23
C HIS A 127 48.88 89.62 -32.73
N LEU A 128 49.33 89.08 -33.88
CA LEU A 128 50.56 89.55 -34.54
C LEU A 128 50.41 90.97 -35.10
N GLU A 129 49.28 91.32 -35.72
CA GLU A 129 49.02 92.68 -36.21
C GLU A 129 48.87 93.69 -35.05
N GLN A 130 48.24 93.31 -33.93
CA GLN A 130 48.13 94.14 -32.73
C GLN A 130 49.50 94.38 -32.09
N HIS A 131 50.35 93.35 -32.03
CA HIS A 131 51.71 93.47 -31.52
C HIS A 131 52.62 94.30 -32.45
N GLN A 132 52.45 94.18 -33.77
CA GLN A 132 53.19 94.97 -34.75
C GLN A 132 52.73 96.44 -34.78
N GLN A 133 51.43 96.71 -34.57
CA GLN A 133 50.90 98.07 -34.40
C GLN A 133 51.32 98.69 -33.06
N GLN A 134 51.36 97.94 -31.96
CA GLN A 134 51.91 98.42 -30.69
C GLN A 134 53.41 98.75 -30.79
N HIS A 135 54.19 97.96 -31.52
CA HIS A 135 55.61 98.22 -31.73
C HIS A 135 55.84 99.46 -32.61
N GLN A 136 55.04 99.68 -33.67
CA GLN A 136 55.08 100.93 -34.44
C GLN A 136 54.63 102.15 -33.62
N HIS A 137 53.64 102.01 -32.73
CA HIS A 137 53.20 103.09 -31.86
C HIS A 137 54.26 103.44 -30.79
N GLN A 138 55.05 102.47 -30.34
CA GLN A 138 56.16 102.66 -29.40
C GLN A 138 57.37 103.34 -30.08
N LEU A 139 57.66 103.02 -31.35
CA LEU A 139 58.68 103.72 -32.15
C LEU A 139 58.27 105.15 -32.52
N GLN A 140 56.97 105.42 -32.69
CA GLN A 140 56.46 106.77 -32.98
C GLN A 140 56.38 107.65 -31.72
N GLN A 141 56.19 107.06 -30.53
CA GLN A 141 56.28 107.79 -29.24
C GLN A 141 57.71 108.15 -28.84
N GLN A 142 58.74 107.41 -29.28
CA GLN A 142 60.14 107.79 -29.05
C GLN A 142 60.64 108.95 -29.92
N HIS A 143 59.91 109.35 -30.97
CA HIS A 143 60.29 110.49 -31.84
C HIS A 143 59.63 111.83 -31.47
N GLN A 144 58.94 111.92 -30.32
CA GLN A 144 58.20 113.14 -29.95
C GLN A 144 58.47 113.67 -28.53
N GLN A 145 59.60 113.31 -27.93
CA GLN A 145 60.13 113.97 -26.74
C GLN A 145 61.65 114.13 -26.85
N GLN A 146 62.09 115.20 -27.51
CA GLN A 146 63.29 115.98 -27.16
C GLN A 146 63.43 117.16 -28.15
N GLN A 147 62.62 118.19 -27.91
CA GLN A 147 63.04 119.58 -28.12
C GLN A 147 63.19 120.17 -26.73
N GLU A 148 64.39 120.62 -26.37
CA GLU A 148 64.62 121.84 -25.60
C GLU A 148 66.12 122.18 -25.67
N GLN A 149 66.40 123.39 -26.15
CA GLN A 149 67.71 124.08 -26.21
C GLN A 149 68.10 124.55 -24.76
N PRO A 150 69.00 125.54 -24.49
CA PRO A 150 69.91 126.34 -25.31
C PRO A 150 71.28 126.70 -24.67
N ASN A 151 71.99 127.61 -25.35
CA ASN A 151 72.89 128.68 -24.86
C ASN A 151 74.42 128.52 -25.04
N VAL A 152 75.04 129.31 -25.95
CA VAL A 152 75.65 130.69 -25.79
C VAL A 152 77.07 130.56 -25.21
N VAL A 153 78.17 131.10 -25.77
CA VAL A 153 78.70 132.49 -25.82
C VAL A 153 79.91 132.45 -26.81
N ASN A 154 79.99 133.24 -27.89
CA ASN A 154 80.69 134.55 -28.04
C ASN A 154 82.20 134.55 -27.64
N VAL A 155 83.17 135.04 -28.42
CA VAL A 155 83.65 136.44 -28.59
C VAL A 155 84.76 136.39 -29.67
N GLN A 156 84.65 136.98 -30.88
CA GLN A 156 84.95 138.38 -31.30
C GLN A 156 86.38 138.89 -30.96
N GLN A 157 87.22 139.16 -31.99
CA GLN A 157 87.62 140.52 -32.47
C GLN A 157 88.60 141.24 -31.52
N GLU A 158 89.77 141.73 -31.93
CA GLU A 158 90.07 142.95 -32.73
C GLU A 158 91.62 143.10 -32.77
N GLU A 159 92.27 143.46 -33.88
CA GLU A 159 92.75 144.83 -34.25
C GLU A 159 93.80 145.44 -33.27
N HIS A 160 94.87 146.17 -33.62
CA HIS A 160 95.12 147.20 -34.65
C HIS A 160 96.58 147.73 -34.53
N GLN A 161 97.17 148.26 -35.63
CA GLN A 161 97.92 149.56 -35.74
C GLN A 161 99.21 149.79 -34.86
N GLN A 162 100.23 150.63 -35.10
CA GLN A 162 100.53 151.84 -35.88
C GLN A 162 102.05 152.14 -35.60
N SER A 163 102.93 152.39 -36.59
CA SER A 163 103.45 153.70 -37.06
C SER A 163 104.46 154.51 -36.17
N SER A 164 105.35 155.25 -36.87
CA SER A 164 106.25 156.39 -36.48
C SER A 164 107.66 156.00 -35.97
N ALA A 165 108.82 156.38 -36.56
CA ALA A 165 109.39 157.54 -37.28
C ALA A 165 109.86 158.72 -36.39
N THR A 166 111.18 158.98 -36.33
CA THR A 166 111.90 160.31 -36.20
C THR A 166 113.42 160.09 -35.93
N SER A 167 114.33 160.44 -36.85
CA SER A 167 115.16 161.68 -36.97
C SER A 167 116.31 161.77 -35.94
N GLU A 168 117.62 161.91 -36.26
CA GLU A 168 118.31 163.08 -36.86
C GLU A 168 119.87 162.80 -36.90
N PRO A 169 120.77 163.69 -37.40
CA PRO A 169 121.75 163.37 -38.44
C PRO A 169 123.22 163.23 -37.95
N ALA A 170 124.12 162.65 -38.76
CA ALA A 170 125.36 163.31 -39.23
C ALA A 170 126.49 162.35 -39.69
N SER A 171 127.19 162.83 -40.71
CA SER A 171 128.53 162.47 -41.19
C SER A 171 128.64 161.27 -42.15
N ALA A 172 129.41 161.48 -43.21
CA ALA A 172 129.44 160.74 -44.47
C ALA A 172 130.05 159.32 -44.41
N SER A 173 129.91 158.62 -43.27
CA SER A 173 130.34 157.23 -43.05
C SER A 173 129.18 156.24 -42.77
N GLN A 174 127.92 156.72 -42.63
CA GLN A 174 126.76 155.90 -42.21
C GLN A 174 125.90 155.29 -43.36
N VAL A 175 126.11 155.69 -44.62
CA VAL A 175 125.28 155.23 -45.76
C VAL A 175 125.52 153.75 -46.10
N GLU A 176 126.67 153.19 -45.76
CA GLU A 176 126.98 151.77 -45.98
C GLU A 176 126.37 150.86 -44.89
N GLN A 177 126.26 151.33 -43.64
CA GLN A 177 125.64 150.57 -42.54
C GLN A 177 124.11 150.49 -42.66
N LEU A 178 123.43 151.55 -43.11
CA LEU A 178 121.97 151.52 -43.31
C LEU A 178 121.52 150.58 -44.43
N LYS A 179 122.33 150.41 -45.49
CA LYS A 179 122.05 149.42 -46.54
C LYS A 179 122.16 147.98 -46.03
N MET A 180 123.02 147.73 -45.05
CA MET A 180 123.12 146.44 -44.37
C MET A 180 121.91 146.21 -43.45
N SER A 181 121.52 147.23 -42.68
CA SER A 181 120.39 147.13 -41.74
C SER A 181 119.02 146.98 -42.41
N ILE A 182 118.79 147.63 -43.57
CA ILE A 182 117.56 147.41 -44.36
C ILE A 182 117.51 145.98 -44.92
N LYS A 183 118.64 145.45 -45.39
CA LYS A 183 118.71 144.05 -45.84
C LYS A 183 118.45 143.06 -44.71
N GLU A 184 118.97 143.33 -43.50
CA GLU A 184 118.65 142.53 -42.31
C GLU A 184 117.17 142.58 -41.97
N LEU A 185 116.54 143.77 -41.97
CA LEU A 185 115.11 143.91 -41.69
C LEU A 185 114.22 143.25 -42.74
N GLU A 186 114.58 143.31 -44.03
CA GLU A 186 113.86 142.57 -45.08
C GLU A 186 113.99 141.05 -44.90
N LEU A 187 115.17 140.58 -44.47
CA LEU A 187 115.42 139.17 -44.17
C LEU A 187 114.64 138.73 -42.91
N GLU A 188 114.58 139.56 -41.88
CA GLU A 188 113.81 139.34 -40.66
C GLU A 188 112.30 139.33 -40.92
N ASN A 189 111.80 140.20 -41.80
CA ASN A 189 110.38 140.20 -42.18
C ASN A 189 110.02 138.96 -43.00
N ARG A 190 110.93 138.50 -43.87
CA ARG A 190 110.77 137.26 -44.63
C ARG A 190 110.81 136.05 -43.72
N LEU A 191 111.78 135.97 -42.81
CA LEU A 191 111.86 134.96 -41.75
C LEU A 191 110.61 134.97 -40.88
N SER A 192 110.07 136.13 -40.51
CA SER A 192 108.85 136.22 -39.70
C SER A 192 107.61 135.70 -40.45
N ARG A 193 107.52 135.95 -41.77
CA ARG A 193 106.43 135.39 -42.58
C ARG A 193 106.59 133.89 -42.75
N GLU A 194 107.80 133.42 -43.06
CA GLU A 194 108.13 131.99 -43.18
C GLU A 194 107.83 131.27 -41.86
N LEU A 195 108.24 131.83 -40.72
CA LEU A 195 107.94 131.30 -39.39
C LEU A 195 106.45 131.29 -39.10
N ASN A 196 105.70 132.33 -39.47
CA ASN A 196 104.26 132.39 -39.21
C ASN A 196 103.46 131.45 -40.13
N THR A 197 103.92 131.25 -41.37
CA THR A 197 103.36 130.21 -42.26
C THR A 197 103.69 128.82 -41.76
N GLU A 198 104.90 128.58 -41.26
CA GLU A 198 105.28 127.30 -40.65
C GLU A 198 104.46 127.04 -39.38
N TYR A 199 104.34 128.03 -38.49
CA TYR A 199 103.51 127.92 -37.28
C TYR A 199 102.04 127.63 -37.60
N SER A 200 101.47 128.34 -38.58
CA SER A 200 100.09 128.09 -39.05
C SER A 200 99.96 126.71 -39.71
N HIS A 201 100.99 126.26 -40.43
CA HIS A 201 101.02 124.93 -41.04
C HIS A 201 101.07 123.83 -39.98
N THR A 202 101.96 123.95 -38.99
CA THR A 202 102.05 123.03 -37.85
C THR A 202 100.75 123.03 -37.05
N MET A 203 100.14 124.19 -36.81
CA MET A 203 98.85 124.26 -36.10
C MET A 203 97.74 123.54 -36.89
N LEU A 204 97.65 123.77 -38.19
CA LEU A 204 96.70 123.05 -39.05
C LEU A 204 96.97 121.55 -39.12
N GLU A 205 98.24 121.14 -39.07
CA GLU A 205 98.63 119.73 -39.04
C GLU A 205 98.22 119.09 -37.71
N MET A 206 98.47 119.76 -36.58
CA MET A 206 97.95 119.35 -35.27
C MET A 206 96.42 119.33 -35.23
N GLU A 207 95.73 120.30 -35.84
CA GLU A 207 94.26 120.31 -35.91
C GLU A 207 93.73 119.13 -36.73
N LYS A 208 94.38 118.78 -37.84
CA LYS A 208 94.07 117.57 -38.61
C LYS A 208 94.28 116.31 -37.78
N GLU A 209 95.37 116.22 -37.03
CA GLU A 209 95.62 115.10 -36.11
C GLU A 209 94.57 115.03 -35.00
N VAL A 210 94.17 116.16 -34.41
CA VAL A 210 93.11 116.22 -33.40
C VAL A 210 91.76 115.79 -33.98
N ILE A 211 91.43 116.20 -35.20
CA ILE A 211 90.21 115.74 -35.89
C ILE A 211 90.28 114.24 -36.17
N ALA A 212 91.41 113.74 -36.65
CA ALA A 212 91.62 112.31 -36.90
C ALA A 212 91.51 111.48 -35.61
N LEU A 213 92.12 111.93 -34.52
CA LEU A 213 92.02 111.30 -33.21
C LEU A 213 90.60 111.36 -32.66
N LYS A 214 89.87 112.47 -32.82
CA LYS A 214 88.45 112.56 -32.43
C LYS A 214 87.58 111.58 -33.23
N ALA A 215 87.82 111.44 -34.53
CA ALA A 215 87.12 110.48 -35.36
C ALA A 215 87.42 109.03 -34.91
N GLN A 216 88.69 108.73 -34.60
CA GLN A 216 89.09 107.43 -34.08
C GLN A 216 88.47 107.12 -32.72
N VAL A 217 88.47 108.08 -31.78
CA VAL A 217 87.81 107.94 -30.47
C VAL A 217 86.32 107.71 -30.62
N THR A 218 85.66 108.41 -31.56
CA THR A 218 84.23 108.21 -31.83
C THR A 218 83.95 106.83 -32.43
N SER A 219 84.80 106.36 -33.35
CA SER A 219 84.71 105.00 -33.91
C SER A 219 84.88 103.93 -32.84
N LEU A 220 85.94 104.04 -32.02
CA LEU A 220 86.21 103.11 -30.93
C LEU A 220 85.10 103.10 -29.87
N ARG A 221 84.46 104.25 -29.63
CA ARG A 221 83.30 104.32 -28.73
C ARG A 221 82.09 103.58 -29.30
N GLY A 222 81.81 103.74 -30.60
CA GLY A 222 80.75 102.97 -31.28
C GLY A 222 81.02 101.46 -31.29
N GLU A 223 82.28 101.07 -31.51
CA GLU A 223 82.70 99.65 -31.41
C GLU A 223 82.55 99.13 -29.97
N SER A 224 82.92 99.92 -28.95
CA SER A 224 82.73 99.56 -27.54
C SER A 224 81.26 99.37 -27.17
N GLU A 225 80.37 100.26 -27.63
CA GLU A 225 78.92 100.16 -27.42
C GLU A 225 78.34 98.92 -28.13
N HIS A 226 78.86 98.58 -29.32
CA HIS A 226 78.50 97.34 -30.01
C HIS A 226 78.94 96.10 -29.24
N PHE A 227 80.19 96.04 -28.77
CA PHE A 227 80.68 94.93 -27.95
C PHE A 227 79.90 94.77 -26.64
N GLU A 228 79.49 95.87 -26.01
CA GLU A 228 78.65 95.82 -24.81
C GLU A 228 77.26 95.24 -25.10
N MET A 229 76.65 95.61 -26.23
CA MET A 229 75.37 95.05 -26.65
C MET A 229 75.48 93.56 -27.02
N GLU A 230 76.55 93.16 -27.70
CA GLU A 230 76.84 91.76 -28.05
C GLU A 230 77.06 90.91 -26.79
N LEU A 231 77.80 91.44 -25.81
CA LEU A 231 77.99 90.78 -24.51
C LEU A 231 76.66 90.57 -23.79
N LYS A 232 75.79 91.60 -23.76
CA LYS A 232 74.46 91.51 -23.14
C LYS A 232 73.56 90.49 -23.84
N LEU A 233 73.65 90.37 -25.16
CA LEU A 233 72.93 89.35 -25.91
C LEU A 233 73.42 87.94 -25.56
N HIS A 234 74.74 87.75 -25.42
CA HIS A 234 75.31 86.50 -24.97
C HIS A 234 74.87 86.12 -23.55
N GLU A 235 74.88 87.07 -22.61
CA GLU A 235 74.39 86.84 -21.25
C GLU A 235 72.92 86.42 -21.24
N MET A 236 72.04 87.11 -21.97
CA MET A 236 70.63 86.72 -22.07
C MET A 236 70.44 85.33 -22.69
N LEU A 237 71.25 84.97 -23.69
CA LEU A 237 71.19 83.67 -24.33
C LEU A 237 71.71 82.55 -23.41
N GLU A 238 72.74 82.81 -22.61
CA GLU A 238 73.21 81.89 -21.58
C GLU A 238 72.15 81.67 -20.49
N GLU A 239 71.48 82.72 -20.02
CA GLU A 239 70.37 82.62 -19.06
C GLU A 239 69.19 81.81 -19.62
N GLU A 240 68.82 82.03 -20.89
CA GLU A 240 67.73 81.29 -21.53
C GLU A 240 68.08 79.80 -21.70
N LEU A 241 69.32 79.50 -22.13
CA LEU A 241 69.81 78.12 -22.20
C LEU A 241 69.88 77.44 -20.83
N GLU A 242 70.32 78.14 -19.79
CA GLU A 242 70.39 77.59 -18.43
C GLU A 242 68.99 77.29 -17.88
N LYS A 243 68.01 78.16 -18.18
CA LYS A 243 66.60 77.95 -17.85
C LYS A 243 66.02 76.74 -18.59
N GLU A 244 66.20 76.64 -19.90
CA GLU A 244 65.72 75.48 -20.67
C GLU A 244 66.35 74.17 -20.19
N LEU A 245 67.63 74.20 -19.85
CA LEU A 245 68.35 73.04 -19.33
C LEU A 245 67.84 72.64 -17.94
N SER A 246 67.51 73.61 -17.08
CA SER A 246 66.85 73.38 -15.79
C SER A 246 65.46 72.76 -15.97
N ASP A 247 64.64 73.29 -16.87
CA ASP A 247 63.30 72.76 -17.16
C ASP A 247 63.37 71.33 -17.73
N ALA A 248 64.35 71.06 -18.61
CA ALA A 248 64.60 69.73 -19.14
C ALA A 248 65.05 68.73 -18.06
N ARG A 249 65.89 69.16 -17.10
CA ARG A 249 66.29 68.34 -15.94
C ARG A 249 65.11 68.03 -15.03
N GLN A 250 64.27 69.04 -14.75
CA GLN A 250 63.07 68.86 -13.92
C GLN A 250 62.08 67.90 -14.59
N LYS A 251 61.84 68.05 -15.89
CA LYS A 251 60.95 67.15 -16.65
C LYS A 251 61.49 65.72 -16.71
N ASN A 252 62.81 65.54 -16.87
CA ASN A 252 63.42 64.20 -16.80
C ASN A 252 63.26 63.56 -15.42
N LYS A 253 63.36 64.36 -14.35
CA LYS A 253 63.14 63.88 -12.98
C LYS A 253 61.68 63.44 -12.79
N GLU A 254 60.71 64.25 -13.21
CA GLU A 254 59.28 63.91 -13.15
C GLU A 254 58.94 62.66 -13.97
N LEU A 255 59.52 62.51 -15.17
CA LEU A 255 59.36 61.30 -15.98
C LEU A 255 59.95 60.06 -15.29
N THR A 256 61.11 60.19 -14.66
CA THR A 256 61.74 59.09 -13.92
C THR A 256 60.90 58.68 -12.71
N GLU A 257 60.40 59.64 -11.95
CA GLU A 257 59.49 59.39 -10.81
C GLU A 257 58.18 58.75 -11.26
N ALA A 258 57.60 59.21 -12.39
CA ALA A 258 56.39 58.61 -12.95
C ALA A 258 56.63 57.18 -13.45
N MET A 259 57.77 56.91 -14.07
CA MET A 259 58.16 55.55 -14.47
C MET A 259 58.33 54.63 -13.26
N GLN A 260 59.04 55.09 -12.22
CA GLN A 260 59.24 54.32 -11.00
C GLN A 260 57.90 54.02 -10.29
N ASN A 261 57.02 55.02 -10.15
CA ASN A 261 55.70 54.82 -9.55
C ASN A 261 54.83 53.82 -10.36
N SER A 262 54.94 53.85 -11.69
CA SER A 262 54.24 52.90 -12.56
C SER A 262 54.82 51.49 -12.43
N GLU A 263 56.14 51.35 -12.30
CA GLU A 263 56.81 50.07 -12.08
C GLU A 263 56.41 49.47 -10.73
N GLU A 264 56.45 50.25 -9.66
CA GLU A 264 55.99 49.85 -8.32
C GLU A 264 54.51 49.45 -8.32
N SER A 265 53.66 50.19 -9.05
CA SER A 265 52.22 49.87 -9.19
C SER A 265 52.00 48.55 -9.93
N LEU A 266 52.78 48.29 -10.98
CA LEU A 266 52.74 47.04 -11.74
C LEU A 266 53.23 45.86 -10.90
N GLU A 267 54.27 46.04 -10.09
CA GLU A 267 54.79 45.03 -9.19
C GLU A 267 53.75 44.67 -8.12
N GLN A 268 53.16 45.67 -7.45
CA GLN A 268 52.08 45.45 -6.49
C GLN A 268 50.86 44.77 -7.11
N PHE A 269 50.50 45.14 -8.35
CA PHE A 269 49.41 44.49 -9.06
C PHE A 269 49.75 43.03 -9.37
N ASN A 270 50.98 42.74 -9.79
CA ASN A 270 51.45 41.40 -10.10
C ASN A 270 51.53 40.52 -8.85
N GLU A 271 51.97 41.06 -7.72
CA GLU A 271 51.95 40.38 -6.41
C GLU A 271 50.53 40.04 -5.96
N ARG A 272 49.59 40.99 -6.08
CA ARG A 272 48.18 40.75 -5.76
C ARG A 272 47.56 39.70 -6.69
N ALA A 273 47.78 39.82 -7.99
CA ALA A 273 47.30 38.85 -8.98
C ALA A 273 47.88 37.45 -8.74
N GLY A 274 49.17 37.36 -8.38
CA GLY A 274 49.83 36.11 -8.00
C GLY A 274 49.25 35.51 -6.72
N SER A 275 49.07 36.31 -5.67
CA SER A 275 48.42 35.87 -4.42
C SER A 275 46.99 35.37 -4.67
N ASP A 276 46.21 36.08 -5.46
CA ASP A 276 44.82 35.71 -5.74
C ASP A 276 44.74 34.46 -6.63
N ALA A 277 45.68 34.28 -7.57
CA ALA A 277 45.81 33.04 -8.33
C ALA A 277 46.09 31.83 -7.43
N VAL A 278 47.02 31.97 -6.47
CA VAL A 278 47.34 30.90 -5.50
C VAL A 278 46.13 30.58 -4.60
N LYS A 279 45.43 31.60 -4.09
CA LYS A 279 44.20 31.40 -3.29
C LYS A 279 43.11 30.69 -4.09
N ASN A 280 42.91 31.08 -5.35
CA ASN A 280 41.93 30.43 -6.23
C ASN A 280 42.31 28.97 -6.51
N GLU A 281 43.58 28.66 -6.70
CA GLU A 281 44.06 27.28 -6.87
C GLU A 281 43.82 26.46 -5.59
N GLN A 282 44.08 27.02 -4.41
CA GLN A 282 43.78 26.36 -3.12
C GLN A 282 42.28 26.07 -2.96
N LEU A 283 41.42 27.06 -3.20
CA LEU A 283 39.96 26.87 -3.16
C LEU A 283 39.49 25.83 -4.18
N THR A 284 40.09 25.80 -5.37
CA THR A 284 39.77 24.79 -6.39
C THR A 284 40.16 23.40 -5.92
N ASN A 285 41.33 23.25 -5.29
CA ASN A 285 41.80 21.97 -4.74
C ASN A 285 40.94 21.49 -3.57
N GLU A 286 40.55 22.40 -2.66
CA GLU A 286 39.62 22.11 -1.55
C GLU A 286 38.27 21.63 -2.07
N LEU A 287 37.70 22.35 -3.04
CA LEU A 287 36.43 21.98 -3.67
C LEU A 287 36.52 20.62 -4.39
N MET A 288 37.63 20.34 -5.09
CA MET A 288 37.84 19.03 -5.70
C MET A 288 37.91 17.90 -4.68
N SER A 289 38.56 18.14 -3.53
CA SER A 289 38.61 17.18 -2.42
C SER A 289 37.23 16.93 -1.84
N GLU A 290 36.44 17.97 -1.60
CA GLU A 290 35.06 17.85 -1.10
C GLU A 290 34.17 17.09 -2.09
N VAL A 291 34.25 17.42 -3.38
CA VAL A 291 33.52 16.70 -4.44
C VAL A 291 33.92 15.22 -4.48
N HIS A 292 35.20 14.90 -4.24
CA HIS A 292 35.65 13.51 -4.20
C HIS A 292 35.05 12.76 -2.99
N GLN A 293 35.10 13.35 -1.80
CA GLN A 293 34.49 12.77 -0.58
C GLN A 293 32.98 12.57 -0.73
N LEU A 294 32.27 13.54 -1.29
CA LEU A 294 30.83 13.43 -1.53
C LEU A 294 30.51 12.30 -2.53
N ARG A 295 31.34 12.09 -3.55
CA ARG A 295 31.19 10.96 -4.50
C ARG A 295 31.40 9.62 -3.81
N GLU A 296 32.38 9.50 -2.93
CA GLU A 296 32.62 8.28 -2.16
C GLU A 296 31.48 7.98 -1.18
N GLN A 297 31.01 8.99 -0.45
CA GLN A 297 29.85 8.86 0.44
C GLN A 297 28.59 8.46 -0.32
N LYS A 298 28.36 9.05 -1.49
CA LYS A 298 27.24 8.67 -2.36
C LYS A 298 27.34 7.20 -2.79
N LEU A 299 28.51 6.73 -3.22
CA LEU A 299 28.71 5.32 -3.59
C LEU A 299 28.48 4.38 -2.41
N MET A 300 28.98 4.72 -1.22
CA MET A 300 28.75 3.97 0.00
C MET A 300 27.26 3.87 0.35
N LEU A 301 26.52 4.98 0.28
CA LEU A 301 25.08 5.01 0.55
C LEU A 301 24.30 4.22 -0.51
N GLU A 302 24.66 4.32 -1.79
CA GLU A 302 24.05 3.54 -2.86
C GLU A 302 24.27 2.03 -2.67
N GLU A 303 25.45 1.61 -2.23
CA GLU A 303 25.74 0.21 -1.93
C GLU A 303 24.96 -0.29 -0.69
N GLN A 304 24.89 0.51 0.36
CA GLN A 304 24.08 0.19 1.55
C GLN A 304 22.60 0.05 1.20
N LEU A 305 22.07 0.96 0.38
CA LEU A 305 20.69 0.91 -0.08
C LEU A 305 20.45 -0.34 -0.94
N ARG A 306 21.37 -0.67 -1.86
CA ARG A 306 21.31 -1.87 -2.69
C ARG A 306 21.35 -3.15 -1.85
N ALA A 307 22.20 -3.20 -0.83
CA ALA A 307 22.28 -4.35 0.08
C ALA A 307 21.00 -4.50 0.93
N ALA A 308 20.43 -3.39 1.41
CA ALA A 308 19.17 -3.39 2.14
C ALA A 308 18.00 -3.87 1.26
N THR A 309 17.88 -3.35 0.03
CA THR A 309 16.83 -3.78 -0.89
C THR A 309 16.99 -5.24 -1.30
N ALA A 310 18.21 -5.74 -1.51
CA ALA A 310 18.45 -7.16 -1.77
C ALA A 310 18.01 -8.04 -0.60
N LYS A 311 18.28 -7.63 0.64
CA LYS A 311 17.85 -8.35 1.85
C LYS A 311 16.33 -8.37 2.00
N ASP A 312 15.65 -7.28 1.67
CA ASP A 312 14.19 -7.22 1.74
C ASP A 312 13.52 -8.05 0.63
N VAL A 313 14.11 -8.07 -0.58
CA VAL A 313 13.67 -8.95 -1.67
C VAL A 313 13.83 -10.43 -1.28
N GLU A 314 14.94 -10.80 -0.64
CA GLU A 314 15.18 -12.16 -0.15
C GLU A 314 14.13 -12.58 0.91
N LYS A 315 13.83 -11.71 1.88
CA LYS A 315 12.76 -11.97 2.86
C LYS A 315 11.39 -12.10 2.21
N MET A 316 11.07 -11.23 1.25
CA MET A 316 9.82 -11.31 0.50
C MET A 316 9.71 -12.61 -0.28
N TRP A 317 10.82 -13.09 -0.84
CA TRP A 317 10.88 -14.37 -1.53
C TRP A 317 10.65 -15.55 -0.56
N GLN A 318 11.29 -15.53 0.61
CA GLN A 318 11.07 -16.54 1.66
C GLN A 318 9.61 -16.59 2.12
N LEU A 319 9.01 -15.43 2.43
CA LEU A 319 7.59 -15.34 2.81
C LEU A 319 6.67 -15.84 1.69
N LYS A 320 6.98 -15.54 0.43
CA LYS A 320 6.23 -16.06 -0.72
C LYS A 320 6.30 -17.58 -0.77
N THR A 321 7.47 -18.18 -0.59
CA THR A 321 7.64 -19.63 -0.58
C THR A 321 6.92 -20.29 0.59
N GLU A 322 6.98 -19.71 1.79
CA GLU A 322 6.23 -20.19 2.96
C GLU A 322 4.72 -20.16 2.71
N LEU A 323 4.20 -19.08 2.12
CA LEU A 323 2.79 -18.95 1.76
C LEU A 323 2.37 -19.97 0.70
N GLU A 324 3.19 -20.16 -0.35
CA GLU A 324 2.95 -21.17 -1.38
C GLU A 324 2.91 -22.58 -0.78
N ASN A 325 3.82 -22.91 0.13
CA ASN A 325 3.83 -24.19 0.84
C ASN A 325 2.59 -24.38 1.72
N ALA A 326 2.17 -23.34 2.46
CA ALA A 326 0.97 -23.40 3.29
C ALA A 326 -0.30 -23.59 2.44
N VAL A 327 -0.38 -22.93 1.28
CA VAL A 327 -1.48 -23.10 0.33
C VAL A 327 -1.53 -24.53 -0.23
N GLU A 328 -0.39 -25.12 -0.58
CA GLU A 328 -0.35 -26.52 -1.04
C GLU A 328 -0.72 -27.51 0.06
N ALA A 329 -0.31 -27.27 1.31
CA ALA A 329 -0.74 -28.08 2.45
C ALA A 329 -2.27 -28.03 2.64
N LEU A 330 -2.87 -26.82 2.61
CA LEU A 330 -4.32 -26.64 2.71
C LEU A 330 -5.07 -27.30 1.55
N LYS A 331 -4.55 -27.25 0.31
CA LYS A 331 -5.14 -27.99 -0.82
C LYS A 331 -5.15 -29.49 -0.56
N GLY A 332 -4.06 -30.03 -0.01
CA GLY A 332 -3.97 -31.44 0.38
C GLY A 332 -4.99 -31.84 1.45
N GLU A 333 -5.16 -31.02 2.49
CA GLU A 333 -6.17 -31.24 3.53
C GLU A 333 -7.60 -31.20 2.98
N ILE A 334 -7.92 -30.21 2.14
CA ILE A 334 -9.22 -30.11 1.47
C ILE A 334 -9.49 -31.37 0.62
N TRP A 335 -8.49 -31.85 -0.11
CA TRP A 335 -8.61 -33.09 -0.89
C TRP A 335 -8.86 -34.31 -0.01
N SER A 336 -8.14 -34.44 1.11
CA SER A 336 -8.34 -35.53 2.06
C SER A 336 -9.73 -35.48 2.70
N LEU A 337 -10.17 -34.33 3.18
CA LEU A 337 -11.49 -34.12 3.77
C LEU A 337 -12.62 -34.40 2.77
N ASN A 338 -12.46 -33.98 1.51
CA ASN A 338 -13.43 -34.28 0.46
C ASN A 338 -13.48 -35.81 0.17
N GLY A 339 -12.35 -36.49 0.21
CA GLY A 339 -12.29 -37.95 0.14
C GLY A 339 -13.03 -38.63 1.29
N GLN A 340 -12.80 -38.19 2.52
CA GLN A 340 -13.49 -38.68 3.72
C GLN A 340 -15.00 -38.42 3.66
N LEU A 341 -15.42 -37.22 3.21
CA LEU A 341 -16.83 -36.88 3.05
C LEU A 341 -17.52 -37.79 2.03
N LYS A 342 -16.89 -38.05 0.88
CA LYS A 342 -17.42 -38.98 -0.12
C LYS A 342 -17.57 -40.40 0.42
N ALA A 343 -16.57 -40.89 1.17
CA ALA A 343 -16.65 -42.20 1.83
C ALA A 343 -17.79 -42.24 2.85
N SER A 344 -17.92 -41.22 3.70
CA SER A 344 -19.01 -41.13 4.69
C SER A 344 -20.40 -41.04 4.05
N ILE A 345 -20.54 -40.35 2.92
CA ILE A 345 -21.80 -40.33 2.15
C ILE A 345 -22.15 -41.73 1.65
N LEU A 346 -21.18 -42.47 1.08
CA LEU A 346 -21.39 -43.84 0.62
C LEU A 346 -21.75 -44.79 1.77
N ASP A 347 -21.07 -44.69 2.92
CA ASP A 347 -21.39 -45.50 4.10
C ASP A 347 -22.82 -45.22 4.59
N ARG A 348 -23.24 -43.95 4.59
CA ARG A 348 -24.60 -43.56 4.94
C ARG A 348 -25.63 -44.15 3.98
N GLU A 349 -25.35 -44.14 2.67
CA GLU A 349 -26.22 -44.74 1.65
C GLU A 349 -26.34 -46.26 1.87
N GLN A 350 -25.24 -46.96 2.13
CA GLN A 350 -25.26 -48.40 2.45
C GLN A 350 -26.07 -48.70 3.73
N LEU A 351 -25.92 -47.88 4.77
CA LEU A 351 -26.73 -48.01 5.99
C LEU A 351 -28.21 -47.75 5.72
N GLN A 352 -28.54 -46.79 4.86
CA GLN A 352 -29.92 -46.51 4.46
C GLN A 352 -30.52 -47.71 3.72
N ASP A 353 -29.81 -48.30 2.77
CA ASP A 353 -30.24 -49.52 2.09
C ASP A 353 -30.48 -50.67 3.08
N ARG A 354 -29.58 -50.83 4.08
CA ARG A 354 -29.73 -51.85 5.10
C ARG A 354 -30.95 -51.63 6.00
N VAL A 355 -31.27 -50.38 6.34
CA VAL A 355 -32.50 -50.06 7.09
C VAL A 355 -33.73 -50.45 6.28
N VAL A 356 -33.76 -50.15 4.98
CA VAL A 356 -34.87 -50.54 4.08
C VAL A 356 -35.04 -52.06 4.02
N GLU A 357 -33.93 -52.82 3.96
CA GLU A 357 -33.95 -54.28 4.03
C GLU A 357 -34.53 -54.78 5.37
N LEU A 358 -34.10 -54.21 6.49
CA LEU A 358 -34.59 -54.58 7.82
C LEU A 358 -36.07 -54.24 8.00
N ASP A 359 -36.53 -53.08 7.53
CA ASP A 359 -37.95 -52.70 7.56
C ASP A 359 -38.80 -53.68 6.74
N SER A 360 -38.29 -54.09 5.57
CA SER A 360 -38.95 -55.11 4.73
C SER A 360 -39.01 -56.46 5.43
N SER A 361 -37.92 -56.88 6.08
CA SER A 361 -37.87 -58.13 6.86
C SER A 361 -38.80 -58.08 8.08
N LEU A 362 -38.85 -56.95 8.78
CA LEU A 362 -39.73 -56.74 9.93
C LEU A 362 -41.19 -56.77 9.50
N ALA A 363 -41.54 -56.14 8.39
CA ALA A 363 -42.89 -56.19 7.84
C ALA A 363 -43.29 -57.62 7.43
N ALA A 364 -42.36 -58.39 6.86
CA ALA A 364 -42.60 -59.80 6.54
C ALA A 364 -42.79 -60.65 7.80
N GLU A 365 -41.97 -60.44 8.83
CA GLU A 365 -42.08 -61.17 10.10
C GLU A 365 -43.36 -60.83 10.86
N LYS A 366 -43.74 -59.54 10.87
CA LYS A 366 -45.04 -59.12 11.41
C LYS A 366 -46.20 -59.81 10.72
N LYS A 367 -46.19 -59.91 9.39
CA LYS A 367 -47.21 -60.65 8.64
C LYS A 367 -47.24 -62.15 9.00
N ARG A 368 -46.07 -62.77 9.25
CA ARG A 368 -46.00 -64.16 9.71
C ARG A 368 -46.58 -64.31 11.11
N ALA A 369 -46.24 -63.41 12.03
CA ALA A 369 -46.78 -63.41 13.38
C ALA A 369 -48.30 -63.22 13.37
N ASP A 370 -48.81 -62.23 12.62
CA ASP A 370 -50.26 -62.00 12.46
C ASP A 370 -50.96 -63.25 11.87
N ALA A 371 -50.32 -63.97 10.95
CA ALA A 371 -50.87 -65.22 10.39
C ALA A 371 -50.92 -66.35 11.43
N LEU A 372 -49.85 -66.53 12.22
CA LEU A 372 -49.81 -67.51 13.30
C LEU A 372 -50.83 -67.21 14.41
N ASP A 373 -51.02 -65.94 14.76
CA ASP A 373 -52.03 -65.52 15.73
C ASP A 373 -53.45 -65.84 15.23
N CYS A 374 -53.74 -65.64 13.94
CA CYS A 374 -54.99 -66.06 13.31
C CYS A 374 -55.16 -67.58 13.39
N GLU A 375 -54.14 -68.37 13.02
CA GLU A 375 -54.18 -69.84 13.07
C GLU A 375 -54.41 -70.36 14.50
N LEU A 376 -53.71 -69.82 15.49
CA LEU A 376 -53.88 -70.18 16.90
C LEU A 376 -55.27 -69.81 17.43
N SER A 377 -55.77 -68.62 17.07
CA SER A 377 -57.13 -68.20 17.43
C SER A 377 -58.20 -69.09 16.80
N GLU A 378 -58.03 -69.47 15.53
CA GLU A 378 -58.90 -70.42 14.85
C GLU A 378 -58.84 -71.80 15.50
N GLN A 379 -57.66 -72.32 15.81
CA GLN A 379 -57.49 -73.61 16.47
C GLN A 379 -58.12 -73.64 17.86
N ALA A 380 -57.92 -72.59 18.66
CA ALA A 380 -58.57 -72.45 19.96
C ALA A 380 -60.10 -72.40 19.83
N SER A 381 -60.61 -71.69 18.83
CA SER A 381 -62.05 -71.61 18.55
C SER A 381 -62.62 -72.96 18.10
N ARG A 382 -61.91 -73.70 17.24
CA ARG A 382 -62.29 -75.06 16.82
C ARG A 382 -62.30 -76.04 17.99
N GLN A 383 -61.26 -76.02 18.83
CA GLN A 383 -61.20 -76.85 20.03
C GLN A 383 -62.33 -76.55 21.02
N ALA A 384 -62.66 -75.26 21.21
CA ALA A 384 -63.79 -74.87 22.05
C ALA A 384 -65.12 -75.41 21.48
N ALA A 385 -65.34 -75.28 20.16
CA ALA A 385 -66.52 -75.82 19.49
C ALA A 385 -66.59 -77.35 19.55
N GLU A 386 -65.47 -78.05 19.40
CA GLU A 386 -65.39 -79.51 19.55
C GLU A 386 -65.71 -79.95 20.97
N ALA A 387 -65.16 -79.27 21.98
CA ALA A 387 -65.45 -79.53 23.38
C ALA A 387 -66.94 -79.27 23.72
N GLU A 388 -67.53 -78.20 23.17
CA GLU A 388 -68.96 -77.90 23.29
C GLU A 388 -69.82 -79.00 22.63
N ASN A 389 -69.48 -79.41 21.41
CA ASN A 389 -70.17 -80.48 20.70
C ASN A 389 -70.09 -81.82 21.44
N GLU A 390 -68.93 -82.17 22.00
CA GLU A 390 -68.74 -83.35 22.83
C GLU A 390 -69.58 -83.28 24.11
N SER A 391 -69.60 -82.12 24.79
CA SER A 391 -70.45 -81.88 25.96
C SER A 391 -71.93 -82.04 25.61
N ASN A 392 -72.38 -81.48 24.48
CA ASN A 392 -73.75 -81.59 24.00
C ASN A 392 -74.13 -83.04 23.67
N ARG A 393 -73.20 -83.82 23.09
CA ARG A 393 -73.41 -85.26 22.83
C ARG A 393 -73.63 -86.02 24.13
N ARG A 394 -72.76 -85.82 25.13
CA ARG A 394 -72.89 -86.46 26.45
C ARG A 394 -74.19 -86.07 27.16
N LEU A 395 -74.62 -84.82 27.02
CA LEU A 395 -75.89 -84.35 27.57
C LEU A 395 -77.08 -85.05 26.90
N ALA A 396 -77.05 -85.19 25.56
CA ALA A 396 -78.08 -85.93 24.83
C ALA A 396 -78.15 -87.40 25.26
N GLU A 397 -76.99 -88.06 25.41
CA GLU A 397 -76.93 -89.45 25.93
C GLU A 397 -77.50 -89.57 27.35
N CYS A 398 -77.18 -88.62 28.24
CA CYS A 398 -77.75 -88.59 29.60
C CYS A 398 -79.28 -88.44 29.57
N LEU A 399 -79.79 -87.56 28.70
CA LEU A 399 -81.23 -87.39 28.52
C LEU A 399 -81.89 -88.67 27.99
N GLU A 400 -81.30 -89.35 27.01
CA GLU A 400 -81.82 -90.64 26.54
C GLU A 400 -81.86 -91.69 27.66
N MET A 401 -80.80 -91.80 28.47
CA MET A 401 -80.76 -92.72 29.59
C MET A 401 -81.78 -92.37 30.68
N GLU A 402 -82.00 -91.07 30.94
CA GLU A 402 -83.05 -90.61 31.86
C GLU A 402 -84.44 -90.97 31.32
N THR A 403 -84.72 -90.79 30.03
CA THR A 403 -86.00 -91.23 29.44
C THR A 403 -86.19 -92.75 29.52
N ARG A 404 -85.11 -93.54 29.33
CA ARG A 404 -85.16 -95.00 29.54
C ARG A 404 -85.42 -95.33 30.99
N ARG A 405 -84.80 -94.63 31.95
CA ARG A 405 -85.05 -94.78 33.38
C ARG A 405 -86.51 -94.51 33.71
N GLU A 406 -87.07 -93.40 33.22
CA GLU A 406 -88.49 -93.07 33.41
C GLU A 406 -89.43 -94.13 32.82
N GLN A 407 -89.11 -94.69 31.66
CA GLN A 407 -89.88 -95.79 31.07
C GLN A 407 -89.84 -97.05 31.94
N VAL A 408 -88.66 -97.39 32.47
CA VAL A 408 -88.48 -98.51 33.39
C VAL A 408 -89.26 -98.27 34.68
N GLU A 409 -89.19 -97.07 35.26
CA GLU A 409 -89.99 -96.69 36.44
C GLU A 409 -91.50 -96.83 36.20
N LYS A 410 -92.00 -96.40 35.02
CA LYS A 410 -93.40 -96.61 34.63
C LYS A 410 -93.76 -98.09 34.53
N ALA A 411 -92.91 -98.91 33.91
CA ALA A 411 -93.12 -100.35 33.80
C ALA A 411 -93.11 -101.03 35.18
N TYR A 412 -92.21 -100.61 36.08
CA TYR A 412 -92.18 -101.07 37.46
C TYR A 412 -93.45 -100.67 38.23
N ALA A 413 -93.94 -99.43 38.05
CA ALA A 413 -95.20 -98.99 38.66
C ALA A 413 -96.39 -99.82 38.18
N GLN A 414 -96.50 -100.06 36.87
CA GLN A 414 -97.52 -100.94 36.28
C GLN A 414 -97.43 -102.37 36.82
N LEU A 415 -96.21 -102.91 36.91
CA LEU A 415 -95.98 -104.24 37.47
C LEU A 415 -96.40 -104.29 38.94
N SER A 416 -96.10 -103.27 39.73
CA SER A 416 -96.52 -103.14 41.12
C SER A 416 -98.05 -103.09 41.24
N GLU A 417 -98.74 -102.39 40.33
CA GLU A 417 -100.20 -102.40 40.27
C GLU A 417 -100.75 -103.79 39.98
N TYR A 418 -100.18 -104.51 38.99
CA TYR A 418 -100.57 -105.89 38.70
C TYR A 418 -100.32 -106.82 39.89
N TYR A 419 -99.18 -106.69 40.57
CA TYR A 419 -98.90 -107.44 41.80
C TYR A 419 -99.91 -107.14 42.90
N SER A 420 -100.27 -105.87 43.11
CA SER A 420 -101.29 -105.49 44.10
C SER A 420 -102.66 -106.05 43.74
N GLN A 421 -103.04 -106.05 42.46
CA GLN A 421 -104.28 -106.65 41.97
C GLN A 421 -104.27 -108.17 42.17
N LEU A 422 -103.17 -108.83 41.82
CA LEU A 422 -102.99 -110.27 42.04
C LEU A 422 -103.04 -110.61 43.52
N GLN A 423 -102.41 -109.81 44.38
CA GLN A 423 -102.44 -110.01 45.81
C GLN A 423 -103.83 -109.77 46.41
N ALA A 424 -104.57 -108.79 45.91
CA ALA A 424 -105.98 -108.61 46.26
C ALA A 424 -106.82 -109.82 45.84
N ALA A 425 -106.64 -110.33 44.61
CA ALA A 425 -107.32 -111.54 44.12
C ALA A 425 -106.95 -112.77 44.94
N TYR A 426 -105.67 -112.95 45.27
CA TYR A 426 -105.19 -114.01 46.16
C TYR A 426 -105.85 -113.92 47.54
N ASN A 427 -105.90 -112.73 48.13
CA ASN A 427 -106.55 -112.52 49.43
C ASN A 427 -108.06 -112.83 49.38
N VAL A 428 -108.74 -112.50 48.28
CA VAL A 428 -110.16 -112.85 48.06
C VAL A 428 -110.33 -114.37 47.95
N ILE A 429 -109.52 -115.05 47.14
CA ILE A 429 -109.57 -116.51 47.00
C ILE A 429 -109.26 -117.19 48.34
N TYR A 430 -108.26 -116.70 49.07
CA TYR A 430 -107.91 -117.23 50.38
C TYR A 430 -109.05 -117.05 51.40
N ALA A 431 -109.74 -115.90 51.37
CA ALA A 431 -110.93 -115.67 52.17
C ALA A 431 -112.09 -116.61 51.79
N GLN A 432 -112.30 -116.85 50.48
CA GLN A 432 -113.30 -117.80 49.98
C GLN A 432 -112.97 -119.25 50.37
N LEU A 433 -111.71 -119.68 50.25
CA LEU A 433 -111.25 -121.00 50.70
C LEU A 433 -111.46 -121.20 52.20
N LYS A 434 -111.16 -120.18 53.01
CA LYS A 434 -111.39 -120.20 54.45
C LYS A 434 -112.89 -120.28 54.80
N GLN A 435 -113.75 -119.66 53.99
CA GLN A 435 -115.21 -119.82 54.07
C GLN A 435 -115.64 -121.26 53.72
N PHE A 436 -115.08 -121.83 52.65
CA PHE A 436 -115.33 -123.22 52.25
C PHE A 436 -114.85 -124.25 53.28
N GLU A 437 -113.72 -124.02 53.95
CA GLU A 437 -113.25 -124.88 55.04
C GLU A 437 -114.12 -124.77 56.30
N ALA A 438 -114.68 -123.60 56.58
CA ALA A 438 -115.61 -123.39 57.69
C ALA A 438 -116.98 -124.08 57.43
N GLU A 439 -117.41 -124.18 56.18
CA GLU A 439 -118.63 -124.89 55.78
C GLU A 439 -118.45 -126.42 55.69
N LYS A 440 -117.20 -126.93 55.68
CA LYS A 440 -116.88 -128.34 55.46
C LYS A 440 -116.82 -129.23 56.72
N ASN A 441 -116.92 -128.67 57.93
CA ASN A 441 -116.73 -129.43 59.17
C ASN A 441 -118.00 -130.01 59.83
N VAL A 442 -119.14 -130.16 59.13
CA VAL A 442 -120.41 -130.61 59.74
C VAL A 442 -121.09 -131.86 59.15
N VAL A 443 -120.73 -132.43 58.00
CA VAL A 443 -121.40 -133.69 57.53
C VAL A 443 -120.46 -134.64 56.80
N ALA A 444 -120.35 -135.86 57.33
CA ALA A 444 -119.63 -137.00 56.75
C ALA A 444 -120.63 -138.08 56.29
N SER A 445 -120.53 -138.50 55.02
CA SER A 445 -120.85 -139.86 54.50
C SER A 445 -120.53 -140.01 52.98
N GLU A 446 -119.80 -141.09 52.66
CA GLU A 446 -119.84 -142.02 51.49
C GLU A 446 -119.35 -141.68 50.04
N GLN A 447 -118.25 -142.38 49.66
CA GLN A 447 -117.88 -143.17 48.44
C GLN A 447 -117.57 -142.62 46.99
N GLN A 448 -116.37 -143.04 46.48
CA GLN A 448 -115.91 -143.48 45.10
C GLN A 448 -115.84 -142.46 43.91
N THR A 449 -114.92 -142.41 42.90
CA THR A 449 -114.00 -143.33 42.12
C THR A 449 -112.89 -142.57 41.30
N SER A 450 -111.75 -143.25 40.97
CA SER A 450 -110.81 -143.17 39.76
C SER A 450 -110.13 -141.84 39.31
N SER A 451 -108.94 -141.71 38.69
CA SER A 451 -107.84 -142.58 38.18
C SER A 451 -106.60 -141.74 37.73
N THR A 452 -105.44 -142.42 37.59
CA THR A 452 -104.33 -142.29 36.59
C THR A 452 -103.32 -141.10 36.55
N ALA A 453 -102.03 -141.46 36.70
CA ALA A 453 -100.77 -140.80 36.27
C ALA A 453 -100.38 -141.26 34.82
N PRO A 454 -99.15 -141.13 34.21
CA PRO A 454 -97.85 -140.54 34.64
C PRO A 454 -96.99 -139.86 33.50
N GLN A 455 -95.71 -139.57 33.81
CA GLN A 455 -94.47 -139.58 32.96
C GLN A 455 -93.86 -138.25 32.42
N SER A 456 -92.54 -138.08 32.62
CA SER A 456 -91.71 -137.08 31.93
C SER A 456 -90.25 -137.56 31.74
N GLU A 457 -89.91 -138.06 30.55
CA GLU A 457 -88.53 -138.26 30.05
C GLU A 457 -88.26 -137.42 28.77
N ASP A 458 -89.10 -136.41 28.48
CA ASP A 458 -89.12 -135.66 27.20
C ASP A 458 -88.31 -134.33 27.18
N ASN A 459 -87.67 -133.96 28.29
CA ASN A 459 -87.10 -132.60 28.42
C ASN A 459 -85.77 -132.37 27.69
N VAL A 460 -85.02 -133.42 27.33
CA VAL A 460 -83.67 -133.25 26.75
C VAL A 460 -83.71 -133.10 25.23
N LEU A 461 -84.65 -133.74 24.55
CA LEU A 461 -84.85 -133.62 23.10
C LEU A 461 -85.38 -132.23 22.71
N HIS A 462 -86.31 -131.67 23.50
CA HIS A 462 -86.86 -130.35 23.23
C HIS A 462 -85.80 -129.25 23.29
N VAL A 463 -84.87 -129.31 24.26
CA VAL A 463 -83.82 -128.27 24.40
C VAL A 463 -82.85 -128.30 23.20
N VAL A 464 -82.48 -129.49 22.71
CA VAL A 464 -81.58 -129.61 21.55
C VAL A 464 -82.27 -129.15 20.26
N ASP A 465 -83.56 -129.45 20.08
CA ASP A 465 -84.31 -128.97 18.91
C ASP A 465 -84.57 -127.45 18.96
N THR A 466 -84.70 -126.86 20.16
CA THR A 466 -84.73 -125.39 20.32
C THR A 466 -83.40 -124.75 19.93
N MET A 467 -82.26 -125.30 20.36
CA MET A 467 -80.94 -124.77 19.98
C MET A 467 -80.66 -124.88 18.47
N ILE A 468 -81.12 -125.95 17.81
CA ILE A 468 -81.03 -126.09 16.35
C ILE A 468 -81.86 -125.02 15.64
N SER A 469 -83.07 -124.74 16.16
CA SER A 469 -83.97 -123.73 15.59
C SER A 469 -83.41 -122.32 15.72
N GLU A 470 -82.83 -121.97 16.88
CA GLU A 470 -82.24 -120.64 17.10
C GLU A 470 -80.99 -120.40 16.25
N LEU A 471 -80.18 -121.44 16.02
CA LEU A 471 -78.99 -121.37 15.16
C LEU A 471 -79.31 -121.51 13.66
N HIS A 472 -80.58 -121.69 13.29
CA HIS A 472 -81.06 -121.87 11.91
C HIS A 472 -80.31 -122.97 11.14
N LEU A 473 -80.01 -124.08 11.82
CA LEU A 473 -79.29 -125.20 11.22
C LEU A 473 -80.28 -126.14 10.52
N GLU A 474 -80.11 -126.37 9.22
CA GLU A 474 -80.84 -127.42 8.51
C GLU A 474 -80.28 -128.79 8.94
N VAL A 475 -81.06 -129.50 9.76
CA VAL A 475 -80.68 -130.84 10.24
C VAL A 475 -81.60 -131.88 9.62
N ASP A 476 -80.98 -132.84 8.94
CA ASP A 476 -81.66 -133.99 8.35
C ASP A 476 -82.20 -134.91 9.46
N ALA A 477 -83.45 -135.38 9.34
CA ALA A 477 -84.20 -136.03 10.42
C ALA A 477 -83.62 -137.39 10.87
N SER A 478 -82.58 -137.89 10.18
CA SER A 478 -81.89 -139.15 10.47
C SER A 478 -80.68 -139.01 11.40
N VAL A 479 -80.34 -137.79 11.84
CA VAL A 479 -79.18 -137.54 12.70
C VAL A 479 -79.55 -137.74 14.17
N ASP A 480 -78.79 -138.60 14.86
CA ASP A 480 -78.98 -138.86 16.29
C ASP A 480 -78.66 -137.62 17.15
N LEU A 481 -79.08 -137.64 18.43
CA LEU A 481 -78.91 -136.51 19.36
C LEU A 481 -77.44 -136.05 19.46
N HIS A 482 -76.49 -136.98 19.31
CA HIS A 482 -75.06 -136.69 19.36
C HIS A 482 -74.59 -135.94 18.10
N GLY A 483 -75.04 -136.35 16.91
CA GLY A 483 -74.78 -135.64 15.66
C GLY A 483 -75.41 -134.25 15.62
N LYS A 484 -76.61 -134.09 16.21
CA LYS A 484 -77.26 -132.79 16.43
C LYS A 484 -76.40 -131.83 17.26
N VAL A 485 -75.83 -132.32 18.36
CA VAL A 485 -74.93 -131.52 19.22
C VAL A 485 -73.61 -131.16 18.51
N LEU A 486 -73.07 -132.05 17.69
CA LEU A 486 -71.86 -131.76 16.90
C LEU A 486 -72.09 -130.70 15.82
N LEU A 487 -73.27 -130.67 15.20
CA LEU A 487 -73.66 -129.61 14.25
C LEU A 487 -73.75 -128.24 14.93
N ILE A 488 -74.38 -128.18 16.11
CA ILE A 488 -74.40 -126.97 16.95
C ILE A 488 -72.98 -126.52 17.28
N GLN A 489 -72.10 -127.45 17.67
CA GLN A 489 -70.72 -127.13 18.02
C GLN A 489 -69.91 -126.62 16.82
N LYS A 490 -70.15 -127.15 15.62
CA LYS A 490 -69.50 -126.68 14.39
C LYS A 490 -69.95 -125.26 14.02
N ALA A 491 -71.26 -125.00 14.06
CA ALA A 491 -71.83 -123.70 13.73
C ALA A 491 -71.34 -122.58 14.67
N LEU A 492 -71.22 -122.87 15.97
CA LEU A 492 -70.69 -121.92 16.94
C LEU A 492 -69.20 -121.59 16.70
N ARG A 493 -68.39 -122.56 16.26
CA ARG A 493 -66.98 -122.30 15.90
C ARG A 493 -66.85 -121.41 14.66
N GLU A 494 -67.73 -121.60 13.68
CA GLU A 494 -67.77 -120.78 12.46
C GLU A 494 -68.16 -119.32 12.78
N LYS A 495 -69.17 -119.13 13.63
CA LYS A 495 -69.58 -117.80 14.10
C LYS A 495 -68.52 -117.09 14.94
N LEU A 496 -67.76 -117.83 15.76
CA LEU A 496 -66.63 -117.26 16.48
C LEU A 496 -65.48 -116.83 15.55
N ALA A 497 -65.24 -117.57 14.46
CA ALA A 497 -64.24 -117.18 13.47
C ALA A 497 -64.67 -115.94 12.67
N GLU A 498 -65.96 -115.81 12.34
CA GLU A 498 -66.51 -114.60 11.70
C GLU A 498 -66.36 -113.36 12.60
N LEU A 499 -66.63 -113.50 13.90
CA LEU A 499 -66.44 -112.41 14.87
C LEU A 499 -64.97 -112.01 15.00
N GLN A 500 -64.04 -112.97 15.00
CA GLN A 500 -62.61 -112.67 15.06
C GLN A 500 -62.15 -111.88 13.83
N ASN A 501 -62.63 -112.25 12.63
CA ASN A 501 -62.32 -111.55 11.39
C ASN A 501 -62.92 -110.12 11.35
N ALA A 502 -64.10 -109.92 11.93
CA ALA A 502 -64.70 -108.59 12.07
C ALA A 502 -63.90 -107.68 13.03
N ILE A 503 -63.32 -108.26 14.08
CA ILE A 503 -62.43 -107.54 15.01
C ILE A 503 -61.13 -107.15 14.30
N ASP A 504 -60.52 -108.04 13.51
CA ASP A 504 -59.28 -107.74 12.78
C ASP A 504 -59.49 -106.62 11.73
N GLN A 505 -60.64 -106.61 11.04
CA GLN A 505 -61.01 -105.53 10.11
C GLN A 505 -61.26 -104.18 10.81
N LEU A 506 -61.75 -104.18 12.05
CA LEU A 506 -61.89 -102.97 12.85
C LEU A 506 -60.54 -102.43 13.34
N ILE A 507 -59.58 -103.32 13.60
CA ILE A 507 -58.21 -102.94 13.96
C ILE A 507 -57.48 -102.35 12.76
N GLU A 508 -57.61 -102.91 11.56
CA GLU A 508 -57.05 -102.32 10.33
C GLU A 508 -57.66 -100.93 10.03
N ARG A 509 -58.99 -100.78 10.16
CA ARG A 509 -59.64 -99.47 9.95
C ARG A 509 -59.22 -98.39 10.94
N ASN A 510 -58.89 -98.77 12.18
CA ASN A 510 -58.42 -97.81 13.18
C ASN A 510 -56.90 -97.55 13.09
N GLY A 511 -56.15 -98.37 12.34
CA GLY A 511 -54.72 -98.16 12.09
C GLY A 511 -54.41 -97.21 10.94
N GLU A 512 -55.35 -97.01 10.01
CA GLU A 512 -55.18 -96.08 8.88
C GLU A 512 -55.49 -94.61 9.23
N THR A 513 -56.12 -94.32 10.38
CA THR A 513 -56.48 -92.93 10.77
C THR A 513 -55.42 -92.18 11.57
N ASP A 514 -54.32 -92.83 11.97
CA ASP A 514 -53.22 -92.19 12.72
C ASP A 514 -52.02 -91.78 11.83
N GLY A 515 -52.19 -91.80 10.50
CA GLY A 515 -51.11 -91.57 9.51
C GLY A 515 -51.16 -90.27 8.71
N GLU A 516 -52.13 -89.39 8.94
CA GLU A 516 -52.19 -88.04 8.33
C GLU A 516 -52.50 -86.98 9.39
N PHE A 517 -51.47 -86.59 10.15
CA PHE A 517 -51.27 -85.22 10.63
C PHE A 517 -49.79 -84.95 10.91
#